data_AF-A0A968AWI1-F1
#
_entry.id   AF-A0A968AWI1-F1
#
_cell.length_a   1.000
_cell.length_b   1.000
_cell.length_c   1.000
_cell.angle_alpha   90.00
_cell.angle_beta   90.00
_cell.angle_gamma   90.00
#
_symmetry.space_group_name_H-M   'P 1'
#
loop_
_entity.id
_entity.type
_entity.pdbx_description
1 polymer ?
#
loop_
_entity_poly.entity_id
_entity_poly.type
_entity_poly.pdbx_seq_one_letter_code
_entity_poly.pdbx_strand_id
1 'polypeptide(L)'
;MGRLLGAAVVLGLCLPFSASADEWTGKLVDTKCMSMSNKNSANDHKGGELKGCATACAKMGIPVALLIDGQMHVLAAPAANLADYMAMEATVTGKAIGNGLIMPEKIVVDGKEVNIGGMM
;
A
#
# COMPACT_ATOMS: atom_id res chain seq x y z
N MET A 1 -48.48 -4.02 -49.27
CA MET A 1 -47.16 -4.43 -48.73
C MET A 1 -46.59 -3.30 -47.89
N GLY A 2 -46.42 -3.52 -46.59
CA GLY A 2 -46.03 -2.50 -45.62
C GLY A 2 -44.53 -2.22 -45.56
N ARG A 3 -44.19 -0.97 -45.23
CA ARG A 3 -42.83 -0.56 -44.84
C ARG A 3 -42.89 -0.18 -43.36
N LEU A 4 -42.39 -1.05 -42.49
CA LEU A 4 -42.14 -0.72 -41.09
C LEU A 4 -40.90 0.19 -41.01
N LEU A 5 -41.09 1.37 -40.41
CA LEU A 5 -40.03 2.20 -39.85
C LEU A 5 -39.38 1.44 -38.69
N GLY A 6 -38.08 1.16 -38.78
CA GLY A 6 -37.28 0.65 -37.66
C GLY A 6 -36.63 1.81 -36.90
N ALA A 7 -37.14 2.13 -35.70
CA ALA A 7 -36.48 3.05 -34.77
C ALA A 7 -35.36 2.28 -34.04
N ALA A 8 -34.10 2.66 -34.28
CA ALA A 8 -32.96 2.13 -33.55
C ALA A 8 -32.87 2.84 -32.19
N VAL A 9 -33.25 2.14 -31.12
CA VAL A 9 -33.02 2.59 -29.74
C VAL A 9 -31.56 2.29 -29.40
N VAL A 10 -30.74 3.33 -29.34
CA VAL A 10 -29.36 3.25 -28.81
C VAL A 10 -29.47 3.25 -27.29
N LEU A 11 -29.49 2.05 -26.70
CA LEU A 11 -29.38 1.87 -25.26
C LEU A 11 -27.95 2.26 -24.84
N GLY A 12 -27.79 3.50 -24.38
CA GLY A 12 -26.55 3.98 -23.77
C GLY A 12 -26.26 3.19 -22.50
N LEU A 13 -25.29 2.30 -22.57
CA LEU A 13 -24.78 1.54 -21.43
C LEU A 13 -23.96 2.47 -20.55
N CYS A 14 -24.60 3.15 -19.61
CA CYS A 14 -23.93 3.85 -18.51
C CYS A 14 -23.32 2.80 -17.57
N LEU A 15 -22.07 2.40 -17.83
CA LEU A 15 -21.28 1.65 -16.85
C LEU A 15 -20.93 2.58 -15.69
N PRO A 16 -21.17 2.19 -14.42
CA PRO A 16 -20.74 2.99 -13.29
C PRO A 16 -19.20 3.03 -13.29
N PHE A 17 -18.66 4.23 -13.41
CA PHE A 17 -17.24 4.50 -13.25
C PHE A 17 -16.93 4.37 -11.75
N SER A 18 -16.71 3.14 -11.27
CA SER A 18 -16.13 2.95 -9.94
C SER A 18 -14.72 3.52 -9.97
N ALA A 19 -14.47 4.55 -9.17
CA ALA A 19 -13.11 5.03 -8.93
C ALA A 19 -12.30 3.87 -8.36
N SER A 20 -11.48 3.21 -9.18
CA SER A 20 -10.70 2.06 -8.72
C SER A 20 -9.61 2.57 -7.78
N ALA A 21 -9.60 2.07 -6.55
CA ALA A 21 -8.39 2.13 -5.74
C ALA A 21 -7.26 1.44 -6.51
N ASP A 22 -6.08 2.04 -6.46
CA ASP A 22 -4.88 1.45 -7.04
C ASP A 22 -4.35 0.36 -6.11
N GLU A 23 -3.65 -0.61 -6.68
CA GLU A 23 -3.03 -1.70 -5.94
C GLU A 23 -1.52 -1.73 -6.17
N TRP A 24 -0.78 -1.84 -5.08
CA TRP A 24 0.68 -1.90 -5.07
C TRP A 24 1.17 -3.06 -4.24
N THR A 25 2.17 -3.79 -4.73
CA THR A 25 2.83 -4.86 -3.96
C THR A 25 4.30 -4.53 -3.76
N GLY A 26 4.80 -4.71 -2.55
CA GLY A 26 6.19 -4.43 -2.22
C GLY A 26 6.55 -4.83 -0.78
N LYS A 27 7.76 -4.49 -0.36
CA LYS A 27 8.27 -4.85 0.96
C LYS A 27 8.02 -3.76 2.00
N LEU A 28 7.52 -4.11 3.18
CA LEU A 28 7.38 -3.16 4.29
C LEU A 28 8.76 -2.82 4.88
N VAL A 29 9.12 -1.54 4.89
CA VAL A 29 10.41 -1.02 5.40
C VAL A 29 10.19 0.19 6.30
N ASP A 30 11.07 0.44 7.26
CA ASP A 30 11.03 1.69 8.01
C ASP A 30 11.66 2.81 7.18
N THR A 31 11.02 3.98 7.17
CA THR A 31 11.48 5.11 6.35
C THR A 31 12.82 5.67 6.79
N LYS A 32 13.13 5.63 8.10
CA LYS A 32 14.32 6.28 8.66
C LYS A 32 15.60 5.59 8.22
N CYS A 33 15.73 4.29 8.45
CA CYS A 33 16.94 3.54 8.14
C CYS A 33 17.07 3.26 6.64
N MET A 34 15.95 3.04 5.94
CA MET A 34 15.96 2.88 4.48
C MET A 34 16.45 4.15 3.77
N SER A 35 16.10 5.33 4.28
CA SER A 35 16.62 6.62 3.75
C SER A 35 18.13 6.79 3.93
N MET A 36 18.73 6.10 4.92
CA MET A 36 20.18 6.16 5.16
C MET A 36 20.95 5.19 4.27
N SER A 37 20.38 4.02 3.98
CA SER A 37 20.98 3.01 3.11
C SER A 37 19.94 2.00 2.64
N ASN A 38 19.97 1.69 1.34
CA ASN A 38 19.15 0.63 0.74
C ASN A 38 19.44 -0.78 1.29
N LYS A 39 20.53 -0.96 2.04
CA LYS A 39 20.84 -2.22 2.75
C LYS A 39 19.95 -2.46 3.96
N ASN A 40 19.20 -1.46 4.41
CA ASN A 40 18.28 -1.54 5.55
C ASN A 40 16.84 -1.88 5.12
N SER A 41 16.69 -2.84 4.20
CA SER A 41 15.37 -3.31 3.74
C SER A 41 14.88 -4.56 4.48
N ALA A 42 15.71 -5.15 5.34
CA ALA A 42 15.37 -6.27 6.21
C ALA A 42 14.95 -5.77 7.60
N ASN A 43 14.34 -6.65 8.42
CA ASN A 43 13.95 -6.26 9.79
C ASN A 43 15.17 -6.01 10.68
N ASP A 44 16.24 -6.76 10.44
CA ASP A 44 17.52 -6.55 11.09
C ASP A 44 18.38 -5.58 10.28
N HIS A 45 18.99 -4.61 10.94
CA HIS A 45 19.86 -3.61 10.29
C HIS A 45 21.33 -3.82 10.62
N LYS A 46 22.19 -3.07 9.91
CA LYS A 46 23.65 -3.15 10.01
C LYS A 46 24.16 -4.58 9.79
N GLY A 47 23.69 -5.22 8.72
CA GLY A 47 24.10 -6.59 8.40
C GLY A 47 23.66 -7.64 9.43
N GLY A 48 22.68 -7.34 10.27
CA GLY A 48 22.15 -8.29 11.26
C GLY A 48 22.57 -8.00 12.71
N GLU A 49 23.39 -6.98 12.96
CA GLU A 49 23.83 -6.60 14.31
C GLU A 49 22.69 -6.03 15.15
N LEU A 50 21.76 -5.30 14.53
CA LEU A 50 20.60 -4.71 15.20
C LEU A 50 19.34 -5.54 14.90
N LYS A 51 19.02 -6.47 15.79
CA LYS A 51 17.87 -7.38 15.65
C LYS A 51 16.53 -6.68 15.82
N GLY A 52 15.59 -6.95 14.92
CA GLY A 52 14.22 -6.40 14.97
C GLY A 52 14.16 -4.87 14.93
N CYS A 53 15.16 -4.23 14.32
CA CYS A 53 15.32 -2.78 14.31
C CYS A 53 14.14 -2.10 13.59
N ALA A 54 13.71 -2.62 12.44
CA ALA A 54 12.59 -2.04 11.71
C ALA A 54 11.27 -2.18 12.49
N THR A 55 11.02 -3.34 13.11
CA THR A 55 9.89 -3.56 14.04
C THR A 55 9.92 -2.57 15.21
N ALA A 56 11.08 -2.34 15.82
CA ALA A 56 11.22 -1.38 16.91
C ALA A 56 10.90 0.06 16.46
N CYS A 57 11.40 0.46 15.29
CA CYS A 57 11.08 1.77 14.69
C CYS A 57 9.58 1.96 14.44
N ALA A 58 8.93 0.95 13.85
CA ALA A 58 7.49 0.98 13.61
C ALA A 58 6.68 1.10 14.92
N LYS A 59 7.08 0.37 15.99
CA LYS A 59 6.46 0.48 17.33
C LYS A 59 6.64 1.85 17.97
N MET A 60 7.71 2.58 17.62
CA MET A 60 7.93 3.97 18.05
C MET A 60 7.18 5.00 17.20
N GLY A 61 6.41 4.57 16.19
CA GLY A 61 5.65 5.47 15.32
C GLY A 61 6.45 6.03 14.14
N ILE A 62 7.65 5.52 13.86
CA ILE A 62 8.37 5.87 12.64
C ILE A 62 7.57 5.37 11.44
N PRO A 63 7.29 6.22 10.42
CA PRO A 63 6.48 5.82 9.28
C PRO A 63 7.04 4.58 8.57
N VAL A 64 6.13 3.70 8.18
CA VAL A 64 6.41 2.52 7.36
C VAL A 64 6.15 2.88 5.90
N ALA A 65 7.00 2.40 5.01
CA ALA A 65 6.84 2.52 3.57
C ALA A 65 6.74 1.15 2.91
N LEU A 66 6.10 1.12 1.75
CA LEU A 66 6.16 0.02 0.80
C LEU A 66 7.32 0.29 -0.17
N LEU A 67 8.30 -0.62 -0.19
CA LEU A 67 9.42 -0.58 -1.11
C LEU A 67 9.06 -1.34 -2.38
N ILE A 68 8.91 -0.62 -3.49
CA ILE A 68 8.56 -1.14 -4.81
C ILE A 68 9.69 -0.74 -5.76
N ASP A 69 10.35 -1.70 -6.40
CA ASP A 69 11.43 -1.43 -7.36
C ASP A 69 12.51 -0.45 -6.85
N GLY A 70 12.80 -0.51 -5.55
CA GLY A 70 13.79 0.35 -4.89
C GLY A 70 13.27 1.74 -4.50
N GLN A 71 12.01 2.07 -4.78
CA GLN A 71 11.37 3.34 -4.40
C GLN A 71 10.49 3.15 -3.15
N MET A 72 10.61 4.08 -2.20
CA MET A 72 9.77 4.08 -0.99
C MET A 72 8.45 4.81 -1.25
N HIS A 73 7.35 4.13 -0.98
CA HIS A 73 6.01 4.71 -0.92
C HIS A 73 5.52 4.71 0.52
N VAL A 74 5.50 5.88 1.17
CA VAL A 74 5.12 5.99 2.58
C VAL A 74 3.64 5.67 2.74
N LEU A 75 3.29 4.88 3.75
CA LEU A 75 1.91 4.53 4.05
C LEU A 75 1.35 5.49 5.10
N ALA A 76 0.24 6.16 4.77
CA ALA A 76 -0.52 6.99 5.71
C ALA A 76 -1.37 6.10 6.63
N ALA A 77 -0.71 5.27 7.44
CA ALA A 77 -1.31 4.38 8.42
C ALA A 77 -0.52 4.41 9.73
N PRO A 78 -1.13 4.04 10.88
CA PRO A 78 -0.42 3.88 12.14
C PRO A 78 0.69 2.84 12.01
N ALA A 79 1.94 3.29 12.06
CA ALA A 79 3.12 2.43 11.87
C ALA A 79 3.16 1.25 12.85
N ALA A 80 2.69 1.45 14.09
CA ALA A 80 2.65 0.40 15.11
C ALA A 80 1.82 -0.82 14.68
N ASN A 81 0.77 -0.62 13.88
CA ASN A 81 -0.08 -1.71 13.39
C ASN A 81 0.64 -2.57 12.32
N LEU A 82 1.71 -2.04 11.72
CA LEU A 82 2.52 -2.73 10.73
C LEU A 82 3.79 -3.37 11.32
N ALA A 83 4.08 -3.14 12.59
CA ALA A 83 5.38 -3.45 13.17
C ALA A 83 5.74 -4.94 13.20
N ASP A 84 4.76 -5.82 13.32
CA ASP A 84 4.99 -7.26 13.33
C ASP A 84 5.09 -7.85 11.89
N TYR A 85 4.92 -7.00 10.87
CA TYR A 85 4.98 -7.37 9.46
C TYR A 85 6.21 -6.79 8.73
N MET A 86 7.14 -6.17 9.45
CA MET A 86 8.31 -5.53 8.85
C MET A 86 9.16 -6.53 8.04
N ALA A 87 9.68 -6.07 6.90
CA ALA A 87 10.41 -6.82 5.89
C ALA A 87 9.61 -7.92 5.15
N MET A 88 8.33 -8.09 5.46
CA MET A 88 7.41 -8.94 4.70
C MET A 88 6.94 -8.22 3.43
N GLU A 89 6.49 -9.02 2.46
CA GLU A 89 5.77 -8.50 1.30
C GLU A 89 4.32 -8.18 1.69
N ALA A 90 3.83 -7.05 1.22
CA ALA A 90 2.48 -6.58 1.45
C ALA A 90 1.86 -6.10 0.14
N THR A 91 0.57 -6.37 -0.03
CA THR A 91 -0.26 -5.78 -1.07
C THR A 91 -1.12 -4.69 -0.42
N VAL A 92 -1.00 -3.48 -0.94
CA VAL A 92 -1.71 -2.29 -0.47
C VAL A 92 -2.69 -1.86 -1.54
N THR A 93 -3.97 -1.78 -1.17
CA THR A 93 -5.01 -1.19 -2.00
C THR A 93 -5.38 0.17 -1.42
N GLY A 94 -5.44 1.22 -2.22
CA GLY A 94 -5.81 2.54 -1.74
C GLY A 94 -5.62 3.65 -2.76
N LYS A 95 -5.27 4.85 -2.29
CA LYS A 95 -5.11 6.03 -3.14
C LYS A 95 -3.73 6.64 -2.99
N ALA A 96 -3.09 6.97 -4.10
CA ALA A 96 -1.90 7.80 -4.09
C ALA A 96 -2.31 9.25 -3.82
N ILE A 97 -1.75 9.86 -2.78
CA ILE A 97 -2.03 11.24 -2.38
C ILE A 97 -0.95 12.21 -2.92
N GLY A 98 0.07 11.68 -3.61
CA GLY A 98 1.19 12.43 -4.20
C GLY A 98 2.49 12.30 -3.41
N ASN A 99 3.62 12.65 -4.04
CA ASN A 99 4.97 12.60 -3.43
C ASN A 99 5.35 11.24 -2.79
N GLY A 100 4.86 10.14 -3.36
CA GLY A 100 5.10 8.80 -2.82
C GLY A 100 4.29 8.47 -1.56
N LEU A 101 3.28 9.26 -1.18
CA LEU A 101 2.36 8.92 -0.08
C LEU A 101 1.18 8.11 -0.61
N ILE A 102 0.91 6.97 0.02
CA ILE A 102 -0.26 6.13 -0.22
C ILE A 102 -1.17 6.21 1.01
N MET A 103 -2.45 6.50 0.80
CA MET A 103 -3.51 6.33 1.80
C MET A 103 -4.11 4.93 1.62
N PRO A 104 -3.72 3.95 2.45
CA PRO A 104 -4.22 2.59 2.33
C PRO A 104 -5.69 2.53 2.75
N GLU A 105 -6.50 1.89 1.92
CA GLU A 105 -7.85 1.43 2.28
C GLU A 105 -7.77 -0.01 2.80
N LYS A 106 -6.80 -0.79 2.31
CA LYS A 106 -6.54 -2.17 2.70
C LYS A 106 -5.05 -2.48 2.61
N ILE A 107 -4.55 -3.26 3.56
CA ILE A 107 -3.21 -3.85 3.50
C ILE A 107 -3.34 -5.34 3.77
N VAL A 108 -2.78 -6.16 2.89
CA VAL A 108 -2.74 -7.63 3.02
C VAL A 108 -1.29 -8.07 3.14
N VAL A 109 -0.98 -8.85 4.17
CA VAL A 109 0.33 -9.46 4.39
C VAL A 109 0.11 -10.96 4.58
N ASP A 110 0.80 -11.79 3.79
CA ASP A 110 0.67 -13.26 3.88
C ASP A 110 -0.80 -13.74 3.82
N GLY A 111 -1.58 -13.15 2.90
CA GLY A 111 -3.01 -13.45 2.73
C GLY A 111 -3.93 -12.95 3.85
N LYS A 112 -3.42 -12.23 4.85
CA LYS A 112 -4.19 -11.69 5.98
C LYS A 112 -4.29 -10.17 5.89
N GLU A 113 -5.51 -9.67 6.04
CA GLU A 113 -5.76 -8.24 6.12
C GLU A 113 -5.25 -7.69 7.45
N VAL A 114 -4.41 -6.66 7.38
CA VAL A 114 -3.87 -5.95 8.54
C VAL A 114 -4.86 -4.89 8.99
N ASN A 115 -5.14 -4.83 10.29
CA ASN A 115 -5.95 -3.76 10.85
C ASN A 115 -5.19 -2.44 10.82
N ILE A 116 -5.51 -1.55 9.89
CA ILE A 116 -4.86 -0.24 9.74
C ILE A 116 -5.45 0.85 10.65
N GLY A 117 -6.41 0.50 11.52
CA GLY A 117 -7.15 1.46 12.34
C GLY A 117 -8.00 2.43 11.50
N GLY A 118 -9.03 3.02 12.10
CA GLY A 118 -9.72 4.15 11.48
C GLY A 118 -8.79 5.35 11.45
N MET A 119 -8.61 5.98 10.29
CA MET A 119 -8.01 7.31 10.20
C MET A 119 -9.00 8.27 10.87
N MET A 120 -8.74 8.68 12.12
CA MET A 120 -9.52 9.72 12.80
C MET A 120 -9.29 11.07 12.14
#